data_AF-A0A535HP96-F1
#
_entry.id   AF-A0A535HP96-F1
#
_cell.length_a   1.000
_cell.length_b   1.000
_cell.length_c   1.000
_cell.angle_alpha   90.00
_cell.angle_beta   90.00
_cell.angle_gamma   90.00
#
_symmetry.space_group_name_H-M   'P 1'
#
loop_
_entity.id
_entity.type
_entity.pdbx_description
1 polymer ?
#
loop_
_entity_poly.entity_id
_entity_poly.type
_entity_poly.pdbx_seq_one_letter_code
_entity_poly.pdbx_strand_id
1 'polypeptide(L)'
;MEAAPMDPRERLALSFILASAVTTFGLGGAVAYELGTNASSAATVGSAVGQSAAASANQGSAATSPAAGTQGGGGVSGGAGAPGPSANSAGSRPAVSTASIGVANGVITVGGIYDETGVLDATVERDTVRAYFNEVNAAGGVNGYRFQLVDCDSAYDPTRAHQCSQQLLSQNILAVVGWLSASGEQPEAPFLTSHGLPIIGGLGVPSEFTDALSYPVSVDLARGAAGAGLHAADLKTLEGGSLKAPGIVLLTSNFTDQVKKYLLDALHSKGITEKDFITVDATKADYTDTVIRLRSEHVDSIIAGLDPFSYARFFQAMQRQAYDVRFYGITALDKSSAAKQYGDKAFATAESLTPLIEPVGHESDPAVAEYLGAVRRYFPNQVAALDLYSEGDWVAANVFVEAVKRIGKQPVTRKALVDALNGIQNYQTGLTVPISFAPGTSHDPNHCLQWIRQQGGTWTTYSGWNCF
;
A
#
# COMPACT_ATOMS: atom_id res chain seq x y z
N MET A 1 7.42 0.21 62.63
CA MET A 1 8.24 0.27 61.41
C MET A 1 8.50 1.73 61.12
N GLU A 2 9.66 2.20 61.54
CA GLU A 2 10.11 3.59 61.33
C GLU A 2 10.62 3.69 59.89
N ALA A 3 10.01 4.55 59.08
CA ALA A 3 10.39 4.70 57.68
C ALA A 3 11.77 5.34 57.58
N ALA A 4 12.67 4.71 56.82
CA ALA A 4 14.02 5.23 56.59
C ALA A 4 13.96 6.61 55.90
N PRO A 5 14.87 7.54 56.25
CA PRO A 5 14.91 8.86 55.64
C PRO A 5 15.30 8.77 54.15
N MET A 6 14.47 9.39 53.31
CA MET A 6 14.63 9.48 51.84
C MET A 6 15.96 10.16 51.46
N ASP A 7 16.66 9.61 50.45
CA ASP A 7 17.92 10.15 49.93
C ASP A 7 17.70 11.58 49.39
N PRO A 8 18.58 12.56 49.71
CA PRO A 8 18.59 13.89 49.09
C PRO A 8 18.45 13.89 47.55
N ARG A 9 18.95 12.86 46.85
CA ARG A 9 18.82 12.72 45.39
C ARG A 9 17.40 12.37 44.95
N GLU A 10 16.70 11.53 45.71
CA GLU A 10 15.29 11.18 45.47
C GLU A 10 14.38 12.39 45.71
N ARG A 11 14.68 13.21 46.74
CA ARG A 11 13.96 14.47 46.99
C ARG A 11 14.12 15.47 45.86
N LEU A 12 15.30 15.54 45.25
CA LEU A 12 15.55 16.41 44.10
C LEU A 12 14.81 15.90 42.86
N ALA A 13 14.83 14.59 42.59
CA ALA A 13 14.09 13.99 41.47
C ALA A 13 12.57 14.20 41.60
N LEU A 14 12.00 14.00 42.79
CA LEU A 14 10.58 14.29 43.04
C LEU A 14 10.24 15.76 42.83
N SER A 15 11.14 16.67 43.20
CA SER A 15 10.94 18.11 43.01
C SER A 15 10.90 18.48 41.52
N PHE A 16 11.72 17.86 40.68
CA PHE A 16 11.69 18.05 39.23
C PHE A 16 10.45 17.45 38.58
N ILE A 17 9.98 16.28 39.03
CA ILE A 17 8.76 15.64 38.53
C ILE A 17 7.51 16.45 38.90
N LEU A 18 7.46 17.01 40.12
CA LEU A 18 6.37 17.90 40.54
C LEU A 18 6.39 19.22 39.77
N ALA A 19 7.58 19.81 39.54
CA ALA A 19 7.70 21.04 38.76
C ALA A 19 7.29 20.85 37.28
N SER A 20 7.62 19.71 36.66
CA SER A 20 7.22 19.42 35.28
C SER A 20 5.71 19.17 35.16
N ALA A 21 5.10 18.45 36.11
CA ALA A 21 3.66 18.24 36.13
C ALA A 21 2.88 19.57 36.26
N VAL A 22 3.30 20.47 37.16
CA VAL A 22 2.64 21.77 37.34
C VAL A 22 2.76 22.66 36.09
N THR A 23 3.87 22.59 35.37
CA THR A 23 4.09 23.38 34.15
C THR A 23 3.21 22.87 32.99
N THR A 24 3.09 21.55 32.83
CA THR A 24 2.27 20.93 31.78
C THR A 24 0.77 21.17 31.99
N PHE A 25 0.28 21.07 33.23
CA PHE A 25 -1.13 21.36 33.53
C PHE A 25 -1.46 22.85 33.48
N GLY A 26 -0.53 23.73 33.88
CA GLY A 26 -0.72 25.18 33.82
C GLY A 26 -0.84 25.72 32.40
N LEU A 27 0.00 25.24 31.47
CA LEU A 27 -0.04 25.65 30.06
C LEU A 27 -1.23 25.05 29.31
N GLY A 28 -1.59 23.78 29.58
CA GLY A 28 -2.77 23.15 28.99
C GLY A 28 -4.09 23.84 29.37
N GLY A 29 -4.21 24.28 30.62
CA GLY A 29 -5.38 25.03 31.10
C GLY A 29 -5.53 26.41 30.48
N ALA A 30 -4.42 27.13 30.27
CA ALA A 30 -4.44 28.45 29.63
C ALA A 30 -4.85 28.40 28.15
N VAL A 31 -4.34 27.41 27.40
CA VAL A 31 -4.68 27.21 25.98
C VAL A 31 -6.14 26.78 25.80
N ALA A 32 -6.67 25.91 26.67
CA ALA A 32 -8.08 25.51 26.64
C ALA A 32 -9.03 26.68 26.97
N TYR A 33 -8.62 27.57 27.88
CA TYR A 33 -9.38 28.77 28.22
C TYR A 33 -9.42 29.78 27.06
N GLU A 34 -8.28 30.06 26.41
CA GLU A 34 -8.21 30.97 25.25
C GLU A 34 -9.00 30.47 24.04
N LEU A 35 -8.98 29.17 23.76
CA LEU A 35 -9.76 28.55 22.68
C LEU A 35 -11.26 28.57 22.97
N GLY A 36 -11.66 28.37 24.24
CA GLY A 36 -13.06 28.43 24.66
C GLY A 36 -13.66 29.85 24.60
N THR A 37 -12.87 30.88 24.91
CA THR A 37 -13.34 32.28 24.87
C THR A 37 -13.46 32.85 23.46
N ASN A 38 -12.63 32.39 22.51
CA ASN A 38 -12.66 32.88 21.12
C ASN A 38 -13.74 32.22 20.25
N ALA A 39 -14.22 31.03 20.61
CA ALA A 39 -15.30 30.35 19.91
C ALA A 39 -16.69 31.00 20.13
N SER A 40 -16.83 31.85 21.15
CA SER A 40 -18.10 32.49 21.54
C SER A 40 -18.40 33.79 20.77
N SER A 41 -17.48 34.24 19.91
CA SER A 41 -17.52 35.59 19.29
C SER A 41 -17.87 35.59 17.80
N ALA A 42 -18.06 34.42 17.17
CA ALA A 42 -18.19 34.30 15.71
C ALA A 42 -19.58 33.86 15.19
N ALA A 43 -20.59 33.72 16.06
CA ALA A 43 -21.92 33.24 15.67
C ALA A 43 -23.00 34.34 15.75
N THR A 44 -22.80 35.44 15.02
CA THR A 44 -23.89 36.37 14.66
C THR A 44 -23.55 37.03 13.34
N VAL A 45 -24.15 36.56 12.24
CA VAL A 45 -24.73 37.32 11.11
C VAL A 45 -25.17 36.29 10.06
N GLY A 46 -26.45 36.33 9.66
CA GLY A 46 -26.94 35.69 8.43
C GLY A 46 -28.14 34.77 8.58
N SER A 47 -29.31 35.32 8.92
CA SER A 47 -30.62 34.70 8.63
C SER A 47 -31.20 35.28 7.34
N ALA A 48 -32.14 34.53 6.73
CA ALA A 48 -33.07 34.84 5.63
C ALA A 48 -32.66 34.19 4.29
N VAL A 49 -33.44 33.36 3.57
CA VAL A 49 -34.87 32.98 3.55
C VAL A 49 -34.99 31.64 2.81
N GLY A 50 -36.02 30.83 3.11
CA GLY A 50 -36.57 29.89 2.12
C GLY A 50 -37.02 28.53 2.64
N GLN A 51 -38.19 28.50 3.30
CA GLN A 51 -38.92 27.27 3.63
C GLN A 51 -39.54 26.64 2.37
N SER A 52 -39.50 25.32 2.27
CA SER A 52 -40.72 24.53 2.06
C SER A 52 -40.50 23.08 2.52
N ALA A 53 -41.43 22.65 3.38
CA ALA A 53 -41.49 21.34 4.00
C ALA A 53 -42.21 20.32 3.11
N ALA A 54 -41.85 19.04 3.24
CA ALA A 54 -42.82 17.95 3.39
C ALA A 54 -42.10 16.68 3.83
N ALA A 55 -42.49 16.17 5.01
CA ALA A 55 -42.20 14.84 5.48
C ALA A 55 -43.15 13.83 4.85
N SER A 56 -42.68 12.61 4.57
CA SER A 56 -43.37 11.37 4.98
C SER A 56 -42.60 10.14 4.54
N ALA A 57 -42.56 9.17 5.45
CA ALA A 57 -41.90 7.89 5.35
C ALA A 57 -42.67 6.85 4.51
N ASN A 58 -41.95 5.76 4.24
CA ASN A 58 -42.36 4.34 4.31
C ASN A 58 -42.50 3.54 3.00
N GLN A 59 -41.73 2.43 3.00
CA GLN A 59 -41.98 1.09 2.46
C GLN A 59 -42.19 0.86 0.94
N GLY A 60 -41.24 0.11 0.35
CA GLY A 60 -41.39 -1.34 0.21
C GLY A 60 -42.12 -1.90 -1.02
N SER A 61 -41.36 -2.69 -1.79
CA SER A 61 -41.77 -3.89 -2.55
C SER A 61 -42.16 -3.78 -4.03
N ALA A 62 -41.23 -4.32 -4.84
CA ALA A 62 -41.39 -5.44 -5.76
C ALA A 62 -42.36 -5.36 -6.97
N ALA A 63 -41.71 -5.41 -8.15
CA ALA A 63 -41.86 -6.43 -9.19
C ALA A 63 -43.10 -6.45 -10.14
N THR A 64 -42.73 -6.45 -11.42
CA THR A 64 -43.25 -7.24 -12.56
C THR A 64 -44.57 -6.85 -13.27
N SER A 65 -44.36 -6.24 -14.45
CA SER A 65 -44.73 -6.77 -15.79
C SER A 65 -46.20 -6.77 -16.28
N PRO A 66 -46.44 -6.83 -17.62
CA PRO A 66 -47.11 -5.75 -18.36
C PRO A 66 -48.34 -6.21 -19.19
N ALA A 67 -49.07 -5.27 -19.82
CA ALA A 67 -49.78 -5.52 -21.08
C ALA A 67 -50.35 -4.25 -21.75
N ALA A 68 -49.98 -4.08 -23.03
CA ALA A 68 -50.78 -3.76 -24.22
C ALA A 68 -51.70 -2.51 -24.30
N GLY A 69 -51.46 -1.72 -25.36
CA GLY A 69 -52.40 -0.73 -25.90
C GLY A 69 -51.86 0.06 -27.10
N THR A 70 -52.13 -0.45 -28.30
CA THR A 70 -52.06 0.14 -29.67
C THR A 70 -52.65 1.57 -29.77
N GLN A 71 -52.45 2.46 -30.77
CA GLN A 71 -52.13 2.36 -32.22
C GLN A 71 -51.94 3.78 -32.82
N GLY A 72 -51.26 3.87 -33.99
CA GLY A 72 -51.46 4.91 -35.03
C GLY A 72 -50.25 5.83 -35.27
N GLY A 73 -49.69 6.01 -36.47
CA GLY A 73 -50.01 5.55 -37.83
C GLY A 73 -49.53 6.59 -38.87
N GLY A 74 -48.77 6.15 -39.88
CA GLY A 74 -48.39 6.92 -41.10
C GLY A 74 -46.87 7.10 -41.24
N GLY A 75 -46.20 6.83 -42.37
CA GLY A 75 -46.57 6.35 -43.69
C GLY A 75 -45.34 6.45 -44.62
N VAL A 76 -44.81 5.29 -45.04
CA VAL A 76 -44.15 4.90 -46.30
C VAL A 76 -43.24 5.88 -47.08
N SER A 77 -41.97 5.48 -47.31
CA SER A 77 -41.43 5.16 -48.65
C SER A 77 -40.05 4.50 -48.57
N GLY A 78 -39.90 3.37 -49.27
CA GLY A 78 -38.77 2.43 -49.11
C GLY A 78 -37.53 2.71 -49.95
N GLY A 79 -36.45 2.01 -49.57
CA GLY A 79 -35.22 1.85 -50.33
C GLY A 79 -34.41 0.73 -49.71
N ALA A 80 -34.28 -0.40 -50.41
CA ALA A 80 -33.49 -1.55 -49.98
C ALA A 80 -31.99 -1.22 -49.97
N GLY A 81 -31.32 -1.49 -48.84
CA GLY A 81 -29.88 -1.42 -48.68
C GLY A 81 -29.41 -2.48 -47.68
N ALA A 82 -28.43 -3.28 -48.08
CA ALA A 82 -27.91 -4.44 -47.36
C ALA A 82 -27.39 -4.12 -45.93
N PRO A 83 -27.35 -5.11 -45.00
CA PRO A 83 -26.88 -4.89 -43.64
C PRO A 83 -25.37 -4.66 -43.63
N GLY A 84 -24.94 -3.43 -43.33
CA GLY A 84 -23.56 -3.14 -42.96
C GLY A 84 -23.28 -3.62 -41.53
N PRO A 85 -22.08 -4.11 -41.22
CA PRO A 85 -21.74 -4.55 -39.88
C PRO A 85 -21.72 -3.34 -38.95
N SER A 86 -22.55 -3.38 -37.90
CA SER A 86 -22.47 -2.46 -36.78
C SER A 86 -21.11 -2.62 -36.10
N ALA A 87 -20.19 -1.70 -36.41
CA ALA A 87 -19.01 -1.51 -35.60
C ALA A 87 -19.47 -0.94 -34.25
N ASN A 88 -19.48 -1.78 -33.23
CA ASN A 88 -19.50 -1.31 -31.85
C ASN A 88 -18.32 -0.35 -31.68
N SER A 89 -18.60 0.93 -31.48
CA SER A 89 -17.62 1.90 -31.03
C SER A 89 -17.19 1.52 -29.61
N ALA A 90 -16.14 0.71 -29.52
CA ALA A 90 -15.32 0.63 -28.33
C ALA A 90 -14.95 2.06 -27.93
N GLY A 91 -15.32 2.46 -26.71
CA GLY A 91 -15.03 3.79 -26.19
C GLY A 91 -13.56 4.12 -26.43
N SER A 92 -13.31 5.22 -27.14
CA SER A 92 -11.97 5.67 -27.45
C SER A 92 -11.25 5.99 -26.13
N ARG A 93 -10.29 5.15 -25.76
CA ARG A 93 -9.38 5.43 -24.64
C ARG A 93 -8.67 6.75 -24.92
N PRO A 94 -8.46 7.61 -23.91
CA PRO A 94 -7.74 8.87 -24.11
C PRO A 94 -6.35 8.58 -24.70
N ALA A 95 -5.98 9.34 -25.74
CA ALA A 95 -4.70 9.19 -26.40
C ALA A 95 -3.56 9.56 -25.44
N VAL A 96 -2.56 8.69 -25.29
CA VAL A 96 -1.35 8.99 -24.52
C VAL A 96 -0.61 10.15 -25.20
N SER A 97 -0.30 11.20 -24.43
CA SER A 97 0.33 12.41 -24.95
C SER A 97 1.68 12.13 -25.63
N THR A 98 1.86 12.72 -26.81
CA THR A 98 3.12 12.73 -27.57
C THR A 98 3.98 13.97 -27.27
N ALA A 99 3.52 14.86 -26.39
CA ALA A 99 4.31 15.98 -25.91
C ALA A 99 5.31 15.52 -24.83
N SER A 100 6.45 16.22 -24.73
CA SER A 100 7.48 15.99 -23.71
C SER A 100 7.09 16.58 -22.35
N ILE A 101 5.91 16.20 -21.87
CA ILE A 101 5.37 16.55 -20.55
C ILE A 101 6.31 16.00 -19.48
N GLY A 102 6.64 16.81 -18.48
CA GLY A 102 7.53 16.43 -17.38
C GLY A 102 9.01 16.42 -17.76
N VAL A 103 9.38 16.89 -18.95
CA VAL A 103 10.76 16.91 -19.43
C VAL A 103 11.18 18.34 -19.76
N ALA A 104 12.11 18.89 -19.00
CA ALA A 104 12.62 20.25 -19.20
C ALA A 104 14.10 20.35 -18.80
N ASN A 105 14.90 21.09 -19.58
CA ASN A 105 16.29 21.41 -19.25
C ASN A 105 17.17 20.18 -18.90
N GLY A 106 16.95 19.05 -19.61
CA GLY A 106 17.67 17.80 -19.35
C GLY A 106 17.29 17.12 -18.03
N VAL A 107 16.12 17.42 -17.47
CA VAL A 107 15.56 16.77 -16.28
C VAL A 107 14.21 16.16 -16.63
N ILE A 108 14.02 14.90 -16.24
CA ILE A 108 12.74 14.19 -16.25
C ILE A 108 12.17 14.24 -14.84
N THR A 109 11.00 14.85 -14.70
CA THR A 109 10.26 14.96 -13.44
C THR A 109 9.16 13.89 -13.39
N VAL A 110 9.20 13.07 -12.35
CA VAL A 110 8.18 12.07 -12.02
C VAL A 110 7.56 12.38 -10.67
N GLY A 111 6.36 11.84 -10.44
CA GLY A 111 5.62 12.03 -9.19
C GLY A 111 5.58 10.78 -8.32
N GLY A 112 5.27 10.97 -7.04
CA GLY A 112 4.86 9.91 -6.12
C GLY A 112 3.90 10.47 -5.07
N ILE A 113 2.99 9.64 -4.58
CA ILE A 113 2.12 9.96 -3.44
C ILE A 113 2.54 9.04 -2.30
N TYR A 114 2.82 9.62 -1.13
CA TYR A 114 3.36 8.88 0.00
C TYR A 114 2.58 9.21 1.27
N ASP A 115 2.30 8.22 2.12
CA ASP A 115 1.83 8.46 3.48
C ASP A 115 2.99 8.93 4.38
N GLU A 116 3.41 10.19 4.26
CA GLU A 116 4.58 10.71 4.99
C GLU A 116 4.28 11.13 6.43
N THR A 117 3.03 11.52 6.67
CA THR A 117 2.53 11.87 7.99
C THR A 117 1.34 10.99 8.38
N GLY A 118 0.94 11.03 9.65
CA GLY A 118 -0.18 10.23 10.15
C GLY A 118 0.30 8.94 10.82
N VAL A 119 -0.46 7.85 10.62
CA VAL A 119 -0.25 6.57 11.33
C VAL A 119 0.68 5.60 10.61
N LEU A 120 0.93 5.86 9.33
CA LEU A 120 1.94 5.19 8.52
C LEU A 120 3.07 6.18 8.22
N ASP A 121 4.24 5.64 7.86
CA ASP A 121 5.41 6.40 7.45
C ASP A 121 5.99 5.76 6.19
N ALA A 122 5.72 6.41 5.07
CA ALA A 122 6.18 6.06 3.72
C ALA A 122 7.38 6.92 3.27
N THR A 123 8.08 7.59 4.21
CA THR A 123 9.21 8.46 3.83
C THR A 123 10.42 7.66 3.37
N VAL A 124 10.56 6.41 3.82
CA VAL A 124 11.66 5.51 3.40
C VAL A 124 11.50 5.06 1.95
N GLU A 125 10.28 4.79 1.51
CA GLU A 125 9.88 4.48 0.14
C GLU A 125 10.23 5.63 -0.82
N ARG A 126 9.73 6.83 -0.50
CA ARG A 126 10.06 8.06 -1.23
C ARG A 126 11.55 8.30 -1.33
N ASP A 127 12.25 8.22 -0.20
CA ASP A 127 13.69 8.49 -0.15
C ASP A 127 14.49 7.38 -0.84
N THR A 128 13.94 6.17 -0.96
CA THR A 128 14.53 5.07 -1.75
C THR A 128 14.46 5.34 -3.25
N VAL A 129 13.32 5.81 -3.77
CA VAL A 129 13.22 6.27 -5.17
C VAL A 129 14.23 7.40 -5.44
N ARG A 130 14.33 8.37 -4.52
CA ARG A 130 15.32 9.45 -4.60
C ARG A 130 16.76 8.91 -4.54
N ALA A 131 17.04 7.90 -3.72
CA ALA A 131 18.36 7.27 -3.63
C ALA A 131 18.77 6.65 -4.97
N TYR A 132 17.85 5.92 -5.62
CA TYR A 132 18.08 5.35 -6.95
C TYR A 132 18.39 6.44 -7.98
N PHE A 133 17.56 7.48 -8.05
CA PHE A 133 17.78 8.60 -8.97
C PHE A 133 19.07 9.36 -8.69
N ASN A 134 19.43 9.55 -7.42
CA ASN A 134 20.69 10.18 -7.05
C ASN A 134 21.90 9.37 -7.53
N GLU A 135 21.84 8.04 -7.40
CA GLU A 135 22.89 7.15 -7.90
C GLU A 135 23.04 7.26 -9.42
N VAL A 136 21.93 7.18 -10.16
CA VAL A 136 21.94 7.31 -11.63
C VAL A 136 22.40 8.71 -12.06
N ASN A 137 21.96 9.76 -11.38
CA ASN A 137 22.36 11.14 -11.67
C ASN A 137 23.85 11.37 -11.41
N ALA A 138 24.40 10.80 -10.34
CA ALA A 138 25.83 10.87 -10.02
C ALA A 138 26.69 10.15 -11.07
N ALA A 139 26.15 9.11 -11.70
CA ALA A 139 26.76 8.42 -12.84
C ALA A 139 26.60 9.17 -14.18
N GLY A 140 26.03 10.38 -14.19
CA GLY A 140 25.86 11.22 -15.38
C GLY A 140 24.48 11.17 -16.02
N GLY A 141 23.52 10.47 -15.40
CA GLY A 141 22.16 10.32 -15.92
C GLY A 141 22.06 9.31 -17.07
N VAL A 142 20.91 9.29 -17.74
CA VAL A 142 20.63 8.36 -18.86
C VAL A 142 20.15 9.15 -20.07
N ASN A 143 20.73 8.87 -21.24
CA ASN A 143 20.36 9.53 -22.50
C ASN A 143 20.42 11.08 -22.44
N GLY A 144 21.27 11.63 -21.57
CA GLY A 144 21.40 13.08 -21.34
C GLY A 144 20.38 13.67 -20.36
N TYR A 145 19.55 12.83 -19.72
CA TYR A 145 18.59 13.24 -18.72
C TYR A 145 19.03 12.88 -17.30
N ARG A 146 18.76 13.78 -16.37
CA ARG A 146 18.71 13.52 -14.94
C ARG A 146 17.28 13.29 -14.49
N PHE A 147 17.11 12.68 -13.32
CA PHE A 147 15.81 12.33 -12.76
C PHE A 147 15.51 13.12 -11.50
N GLN A 148 14.26 13.54 -11.35
CA GLN A 148 13.76 14.21 -10.17
C GLN A 148 12.40 13.63 -9.78
N LEU A 149 12.27 13.27 -8.50
CA LEU A 149 10.99 12.95 -7.89
C LEU A 149 10.39 14.20 -7.26
N VAL A 150 9.12 14.47 -7.55
CA VAL A 150 8.26 15.34 -6.75
C VAL A 150 7.23 14.46 -6.03
N ASP A 151 6.98 14.77 -4.78
CA ASP A 151 6.18 13.98 -3.86
C ASP A 151 5.02 14.80 -3.30
N CYS A 152 3.96 14.10 -2.90
CA CYS A 152 2.85 14.68 -2.17
C CYS A 152 2.48 13.75 -1.02
N ASP A 153 2.43 14.30 0.18
CA ASP A 153 2.03 13.58 1.38
C ASP A 153 0.51 13.38 1.41
N SER A 154 0.04 12.13 1.36
CA SER A 154 -1.38 11.76 1.49
C SER A 154 -1.82 11.56 2.95
N ALA A 155 -0.89 11.48 3.89
CA ALA A 155 -1.14 11.35 5.33
C ALA A 155 -2.09 10.22 5.76
N TYR A 156 -2.13 9.12 4.99
CA TYR A 156 -3.08 8.02 5.14
C TYR A 156 -4.55 8.47 5.07
N ASP A 157 -4.84 9.51 4.26
CA ASP A 157 -6.18 10.03 4.02
C ASP A 157 -6.56 9.94 2.52
N PRO A 158 -7.65 9.22 2.18
CA PRO A 158 -8.07 9.07 0.78
C PRO A 158 -8.43 10.39 0.07
N THR A 159 -8.95 11.38 0.81
CA THR A 159 -9.30 12.68 0.22
C THR A 159 -8.04 13.44 -0.17
N ARG A 160 -7.03 13.41 0.70
CA ARG A 160 -5.73 14.02 0.45
C ARG A 160 -4.95 13.26 -0.63
N ALA A 161 -5.06 11.94 -0.69
CA ALA A 161 -4.53 11.16 -1.82
C ALA A 161 -5.11 11.64 -3.16
N HIS A 162 -6.42 11.86 -3.24
CA HIS A 162 -7.05 12.41 -4.44
C HIS A 162 -6.55 13.84 -4.78
N GLN A 163 -6.37 14.69 -3.78
CA GLN A 163 -5.78 16.02 -3.97
C GLN A 163 -4.35 15.94 -4.49
N CYS A 164 -3.56 15.00 -3.98
CA CYS A 164 -2.21 14.72 -4.46
C CYS A 164 -2.22 14.28 -5.94
N SER A 165 -3.14 13.40 -6.34
CA SER A 165 -3.30 13.02 -7.75
C SER A 165 -3.60 14.22 -8.65
N GLN A 166 -4.52 15.10 -8.24
CA GLN A 166 -4.83 16.33 -8.96
C GLN A 166 -3.63 17.28 -9.04
N GLN A 167 -2.88 17.41 -7.94
CA GLN A 167 -1.65 18.21 -7.89
C GLN A 167 -0.60 17.68 -8.88
N LEU A 168 -0.31 16.38 -8.86
CA LEU A 168 0.67 15.76 -9.76
C LEU A 168 0.29 15.93 -11.24
N LEU A 169 -1.00 15.79 -11.58
CA LEU A 169 -1.50 16.10 -12.93
C LEU A 169 -1.26 17.57 -13.30
N SER A 170 -1.54 18.52 -12.39
CA SER A 170 -1.33 19.95 -12.63
C SER A 170 0.15 20.34 -12.79
N GLN A 171 1.04 19.60 -12.13
CA GLN A 171 2.50 19.79 -12.22
C GLN A 171 3.08 19.24 -13.52
N ASN A 172 2.27 18.61 -14.38
CA ASN A 172 2.70 18.11 -15.69
C ASN A 172 3.88 17.14 -15.58
N ILE A 173 3.88 16.23 -14.61
CA ILE A 173 4.89 15.17 -14.48
C ILE A 173 4.82 14.15 -15.62
N LEU A 174 5.91 13.43 -15.86
CA LEU A 174 5.96 12.42 -16.91
C LEU A 174 5.17 11.15 -16.54
N ALA A 175 5.38 10.64 -15.32
CA ALA A 175 4.81 9.40 -14.80
C ALA A 175 4.79 9.42 -13.27
N VAL A 176 4.01 8.54 -12.64
CA VAL A 176 4.16 8.17 -11.22
C VAL A 176 5.15 7.02 -11.12
N VAL A 177 6.12 7.10 -10.20
CA VAL A 177 7.16 6.08 -10.03
C VAL A 177 7.38 5.79 -8.55
N GLY A 178 7.15 4.53 -8.17
CA GLY A 178 7.40 4.00 -6.82
C GLY A 178 6.68 4.81 -5.74
N TRP A 179 5.36 4.77 -5.73
CA TRP A 179 4.51 5.47 -4.76
C TRP A 179 4.00 4.51 -3.67
N LEU A 180 3.69 5.04 -2.48
CA LEU A 180 3.11 4.26 -1.39
C LEU A 180 2.04 5.07 -0.63
N SER A 181 0.79 4.93 -1.04
CA SER A 181 -0.38 5.53 -0.38
C SER A 181 -1.41 4.44 -0.08
N ALA A 182 -1.29 3.84 1.10
CA ALA A 182 -2.04 2.62 1.44
C ALA A 182 -3.57 2.82 1.38
N SER A 183 -4.03 4.04 1.66
CA SER A 183 -5.46 4.39 1.57
C SER A 183 -5.89 4.93 0.19
N GLY A 184 -4.95 5.37 -0.64
CA GLY A 184 -5.19 6.10 -1.88
C GLY A 184 -5.02 5.29 -3.15
N GLU A 185 -4.14 4.31 -3.20
CA GLU A 185 -3.74 3.70 -4.49
C GLU A 185 -4.88 3.01 -5.24
N GLN A 186 -5.77 2.31 -4.53
CA GLN A 186 -6.85 1.55 -5.15
C GLN A 186 -7.81 2.43 -5.99
N PRO A 187 -8.29 3.59 -5.50
CA PRO A 187 -9.07 4.52 -6.33
C PRO A 187 -8.21 5.42 -7.21
N GLU A 188 -6.99 5.77 -6.82
CA GLU A 188 -6.19 6.77 -7.53
C GLU A 188 -5.43 6.20 -8.73
N ALA A 189 -5.06 4.92 -8.73
CA ALA A 189 -4.46 4.27 -9.89
C ALA A 189 -5.33 4.44 -11.16
N PRO A 190 -6.62 4.03 -11.18
CA PRO A 190 -7.48 4.23 -12.35
C PRO A 190 -7.77 5.71 -12.64
N PHE A 191 -7.79 6.58 -11.63
CA PHE A 191 -7.95 8.02 -11.84
C PHE A 191 -6.77 8.59 -12.64
N LEU A 192 -5.54 8.30 -12.23
CA LEU A 192 -4.31 8.78 -12.88
C LEU A 192 -4.15 8.18 -14.28
N THR A 193 -4.37 6.86 -14.45
CA THR A 193 -4.27 6.22 -15.77
C THR A 193 -5.34 6.72 -16.74
N SER A 194 -6.55 7.02 -16.27
CA SER A 194 -7.61 7.63 -17.11
C SER A 194 -7.24 9.02 -17.64
N HIS A 195 -6.31 9.73 -16.99
CA HIS A 195 -5.73 10.99 -17.45
C HIS A 195 -4.46 10.79 -18.29
N GLY A 196 -4.18 9.56 -18.71
CA GLY A 196 -3.05 9.20 -19.56
C GLY A 196 -1.70 9.34 -18.85
N LEU A 197 -1.67 9.20 -17.52
CA LEU A 197 -0.44 9.22 -16.73
C LEU A 197 0.00 7.76 -16.43
N PRO A 198 1.17 7.33 -16.92
CA PRO A 198 1.72 6.01 -16.58
C PRO A 198 2.09 5.93 -15.09
N ILE A 199 1.88 4.76 -14.50
CA ILE A 199 2.25 4.42 -13.12
C ILE A 199 3.23 3.24 -13.19
N ILE A 200 4.37 3.35 -12.52
CA ILE A 200 5.37 2.29 -12.43
C ILE A 200 5.60 1.99 -10.94
N GLY A 201 5.38 0.74 -10.53
CA GLY A 201 5.37 0.36 -9.11
C GLY A 201 4.03 0.64 -8.42
N GLY A 202 4.05 0.61 -7.09
CA GLY A 202 2.85 0.59 -6.25
C GLY A 202 2.90 -0.45 -5.15
N LEU A 203 1.97 -0.34 -4.21
CA LEU A 203 1.75 -1.26 -3.09
C LEU A 203 1.37 -2.67 -3.58
N GLY A 204 0.83 -2.79 -4.79
CA GLY A 204 0.29 -4.03 -5.33
C GLY A 204 -1.21 -4.16 -5.12
N VAL A 205 -1.95 -3.05 -5.03
CA VAL A 205 -3.41 -3.11 -4.88
C VAL A 205 -4.08 -3.60 -6.18
N PRO A 206 -5.20 -4.33 -6.13
CA PRO A 206 -5.79 -4.96 -7.31
C PRO A 206 -6.01 -4.06 -8.53
N SER A 207 -6.34 -2.77 -8.34
CA SER A 207 -6.55 -1.85 -9.46
C SER A 207 -5.30 -1.61 -10.31
N GLU A 208 -4.10 -1.72 -9.73
CA GLU A 208 -2.83 -1.53 -10.44
C GLU A 208 -2.58 -2.60 -11.51
N PHE A 209 -3.31 -3.72 -11.45
CA PHE A 209 -3.18 -4.85 -12.37
C PHE A 209 -4.27 -4.85 -13.45
N THR A 210 -5.05 -3.77 -13.59
CA THR A 210 -6.24 -3.73 -14.46
C THR A 210 -6.17 -2.70 -15.59
N ASP A 211 -5.07 -1.95 -15.70
CA ASP A 211 -4.89 -0.88 -16.69
C ASP A 211 -3.61 -1.07 -17.52
N ALA A 212 -3.64 -0.61 -18.77
CA ALA A 212 -2.53 -0.66 -19.72
C ALA A 212 -1.42 0.37 -19.43
N LEU A 213 -1.72 1.40 -18.64
CA LEU A 213 -0.76 2.42 -18.21
C LEU A 213 -0.22 2.17 -16.80
N SER A 214 -0.66 1.10 -16.15
CA SER A 214 -0.13 0.67 -14.87
C SER A 214 0.87 -0.47 -15.06
N TYR A 215 2.05 -0.31 -14.47
CA TYR A 215 3.19 -1.22 -14.60
C TYR A 215 3.65 -1.65 -13.20
N PRO A 216 2.87 -2.51 -12.50
CA PRO A 216 3.24 -3.02 -11.19
C PRO A 216 4.54 -3.83 -11.28
N VAL A 217 5.37 -3.77 -10.25
CA VAL A 217 6.65 -4.51 -10.17
C VAL A 217 6.67 -5.55 -9.04
N SER A 218 5.62 -5.55 -8.22
CA SER A 218 5.39 -6.50 -7.14
C SER A 218 4.20 -7.43 -7.48
N VAL A 219 3.84 -8.29 -6.54
CA VAL A 219 2.68 -9.20 -6.64
C VAL A 219 1.40 -8.47 -6.23
N ASP A 220 0.29 -8.73 -6.95
CA ASP A 220 -1.06 -8.33 -6.53
C ASP A 220 -1.35 -8.85 -5.12
N LEU A 221 -1.70 -7.98 -4.17
CA LEU A 221 -1.99 -8.35 -2.78
C LEU A 221 -3.09 -9.42 -2.68
N ALA A 222 -4.07 -9.45 -3.58
CA ALA A 222 -5.05 -10.52 -3.63
C ALA A 222 -4.41 -11.87 -4.02
N ARG A 223 -3.51 -11.88 -5.00
CA ARG A 223 -2.70 -13.06 -5.35
C ARG A 223 -1.75 -13.45 -4.23
N GLY A 224 -1.11 -12.49 -3.57
CA GLY A 224 -0.29 -12.69 -2.38
C GLY A 224 -1.05 -13.43 -1.28
N ALA A 225 -2.29 -13.01 -1.03
CA ALA A 225 -3.18 -13.66 -0.07
C ALA A 225 -3.65 -15.05 -0.51
N ALA A 226 -3.88 -15.27 -1.81
CA ALA A 226 -4.12 -16.62 -2.33
C ALA A 226 -2.89 -17.54 -2.12
N GLY A 227 -1.68 -17.03 -2.43
CA GLY A 227 -0.42 -17.73 -2.17
C GLY A 227 -0.25 -18.09 -0.69
N ALA A 228 -0.56 -17.14 0.21
CA ALA A 228 -0.60 -17.37 1.64
C ALA A 228 -1.58 -18.50 2.04
N GLY A 229 -2.81 -18.45 1.50
CA GLY A 229 -3.81 -19.48 1.79
C GLY A 229 -3.43 -20.86 1.26
N LEU A 230 -2.76 -20.94 0.11
CA LEU A 230 -2.24 -22.20 -0.44
C LEU A 230 -1.09 -22.75 0.43
N HIS A 231 -0.17 -21.88 0.86
CA HIS A 231 0.98 -22.26 1.70
C HIS A 231 0.59 -22.64 3.12
N ALA A 232 -0.53 -22.12 3.64
CA ALA A 232 -1.03 -22.45 4.98
C ALA A 232 -1.24 -23.97 5.20
N ALA A 233 -1.44 -24.74 4.13
CA ALA A 233 -1.54 -26.21 4.19
C ALA A 233 -0.22 -26.91 4.61
N ASP A 234 0.92 -26.28 4.33
CA ASP A 234 2.24 -26.80 4.63
C ASP A 234 2.75 -26.34 6.01
N LEU A 235 2.12 -25.31 6.59
CA LEU A 235 2.42 -24.81 7.93
C LEU A 235 1.96 -25.77 9.03
N LYS A 236 2.57 -25.63 10.21
CA LYS A 236 2.23 -26.38 11.43
C LYS A 236 1.91 -25.44 12.58
N THR A 237 1.00 -25.86 13.45
CA THR A 237 0.78 -25.23 14.75
C THR A 237 2.03 -25.38 15.62
N LEU A 238 2.10 -24.65 16.74
CA LEU A 238 3.22 -24.81 17.68
C LEU A 238 3.29 -26.21 18.30
N GLU A 239 2.17 -26.93 18.33
CA GLU A 239 2.06 -28.32 18.79
C GLU A 239 2.43 -29.35 17.70
N GLY A 240 2.75 -28.90 16.47
CA GLY A 240 3.18 -29.74 15.36
C GLY A 240 2.05 -30.31 14.49
N GLY A 241 0.79 -30.02 14.82
CA GLY A 241 -0.37 -30.38 13.98
C GLY A 241 -0.50 -29.48 12.74
N SER A 242 -1.28 -29.91 11.75
CA SER A 242 -1.65 -29.02 10.64
C SER A 242 -2.60 -27.91 11.12
N LEU A 243 -2.58 -26.76 10.45
CA LEU A 243 -3.58 -25.72 10.65
C LEU A 243 -4.98 -26.24 10.27
N LYS A 244 -5.98 -25.93 11.08
CA LYS A 244 -7.37 -26.37 10.91
C LYS A 244 -8.36 -25.23 11.06
N ALA A 245 -8.10 -24.33 12.00
CA ALA A 245 -9.03 -23.30 12.42
C ALA A 245 -8.28 -21.97 12.69
N PRO A 246 -7.63 -21.37 11.67
CA PRO A 246 -6.90 -20.12 11.84
C PRO A 246 -7.87 -18.97 12.12
N GLY A 247 -7.44 -17.99 12.92
CA GLY A 247 -8.04 -16.66 12.95
C GLY A 247 -7.41 -15.78 11.87
N ILE A 248 -8.24 -15.04 11.12
CA ILE A 248 -7.77 -14.12 10.08
C ILE A 248 -7.88 -12.69 10.57
N VAL A 249 -6.81 -11.91 10.42
CA VAL A 249 -6.78 -10.48 10.78
C VAL A 249 -6.27 -9.64 9.63
N LEU A 250 -7.12 -8.83 8.99
CA LEU A 250 -6.71 -7.94 7.91
C LEU A 250 -6.89 -6.46 8.31
N LEU A 251 -6.03 -5.59 7.78
CA LEU A 251 -6.32 -4.16 7.81
C LEU A 251 -7.62 -3.86 7.04
N THR A 252 -8.36 -2.86 7.54
CA THR A 252 -9.53 -2.30 6.87
C THR A 252 -9.05 -1.33 5.81
N SER A 253 -9.33 -1.63 4.55
CA SER A 253 -8.93 -0.85 3.39
C SER A 253 -9.92 -1.11 2.25
N ASN A 254 -9.91 -0.26 1.24
CA ASN A 254 -10.81 -0.33 0.09
C ASN A 254 -10.58 -1.55 -0.83
N PHE A 255 -9.51 -2.31 -0.61
CA PHE A 255 -9.22 -3.58 -1.31
C PHE A 255 -9.37 -4.83 -0.42
N THR A 256 -9.68 -4.67 0.88
CA THR A 256 -9.69 -5.79 1.85
C THR A 256 -10.65 -6.91 1.49
N ASP A 257 -11.80 -6.60 0.89
CA ASP A 257 -12.78 -7.63 0.48
C ASP A 257 -12.24 -8.54 -0.61
N GLN A 258 -11.47 -8.00 -1.56
CA GLN A 258 -10.83 -8.77 -2.63
C GLN A 258 -9.74 -9.68 -2.06
N VAL A 259 -8.89 -9.14 -1.19
CA VAL A 259 -7.83 -9.87 -0.48
C VAL A 259 -8.41 -11.00 0.36
N LYS A 260 -9.48 -10.70 1.13
CA LYS A 260 -10.23 -11.68 1.92
C LYS A 260 -10.73 -12.81 1.03
N LYS A 261 -11.40 -12.49 -0.07
CA LYS A 261 -11.97 -13.50 -0.96
C LYS A 261 -10.90 -14.48 -1.44
N TYR A 262 -9.77 -13.96 -1.93
CA TYR A 262 -8.70 -14.79 -2.47
C TYR A 262 -8.03 -15.66 -1.41
N LEU A 263 -7.81 -15.11 -0.21
CA LEU A 263 -7.29 -15.87 0.93
C LEU A 263 -8.23 -17.01 1.32
N LEU A 264 -9.51 -16.73 1.50
CA LEU A 264 -10.48 -17.72 1.96
C LEU A 264 -10.72 -18.81 0.90
N ASP A 265 -10.85 -18.43 -0.38
CA ASP A 265 -10.97 -19.40 -1.47
C ASP A 265 -9.76 -20.36 -1.49
N ALA A 266 -8.54 -19.82 -1.31
CA ALA A 266 -7.31 -20.62 -1.26
C ALA A 266 -7.27 -21.55 -0.04
N LEU A 267 -7.58 -21.04 1.17
CA LEU A 267 -7.65 -21.85 2.39
C LEU A 267 -8.67 -22.98 2.26
N HIS A 268 -9.88 -22.66 1.78
CA HIS A 268 -10.98 -23.63 1.63
C HIS A 268 -10.64 -24.70 0.60
N SER A 269 -9.90 -24.35 -0.46
CA SER A 269 -9.40 -25.33 -1.45
C SER A 269 -8.44 -26.36 -0.84
N LYS A 270 -7.79 -26.02 0.29
CA LYS A 270 -6.92 -26.90 1.07
C LYS A 270 -7.63 -27.57 2.25
N GLY A 271 -8.94 -27.37 2.38
CA GLY A 271 -9.74 -27.90 3.49
C GLY A 271 -9.42 -27.25 4.84
N ILE A 272 -8.92 -26.01 4.83
CA ILE A 272 -8.73 -25.18 6.02
C ILE A 272 -9.89 -24.18 6.06
N THR A 273 -10.61 -24.13 7.18
CA THR A 273 -11.70 -23.16 7.37
C THR A 273 -11.32 -22.26 8.54
N GLU A 274 -11.29 -20.96 8.28
CA GLU A 274 -11.05 -19.96 9.30
C GLU A 274 -12.10 -20.05 10.42
N LYS A 275 -11.62 -19.90 11.65
CA LYS A 275 -12.47 -19.87 12.84
C LYS A 275 -13.16 -18.52 12.99
N ASP A 276 -12.44 -17.46 12.62
CA ASP A 276 -12.90 -16.10 12.70
C ASP A 276 -12.19 -15.23 11.66
N PHE A 277 -12.85 -14.16 11.24
CA PHE A 277 -12.30 -13.14 10.36
C PHE A 277 -12.56 -11.76 10.96
N ILE A 278 -11.49 -11.03 11.22
CA ILE A 278 -11.53 -9.73 11.89
C ILE A 278 -10.82 -8.72 11.00
N THR A 279 -11.48 -7.59 10.71
CA THR A 279 -10.78 -6.42 10.18
C THR A 279 -10.40 -5.48 11.31
N VAL A 280 -9.23 -4.86 11.18
CA VAL A 280 -8.71 -3.89 12.15
C VAL A 280 -8.27 -2.62 11.46
N ASP A 281 -8.20 -1.52 12.21
CA ASP A 281 -7.80 -0.22 11.68
C ASP A 281 -6.32 0.07 12.01
N ALA A 282 -5.58 0.66 11.07
CA ALA A 282 -4.17 1.02 11.27
C ALA A 282 -3.99 2.15 12.31
N THR A 283 -5.03 2.96 12.53
CA THR A 283 -5.05 4.03 13.55
C THR A 283 -5.30 3.51 14.96
N LYS A 284 -5.74 2.26 15.11
CA LYS A 284 -6.08 1.69 16.43
C LYS A 284 -4.82 1.68 17.32
N ALA A 285 -4.92 2.24 18.52
CA ALA A 285 -3.79 2.38 19.43
C ALA A 285 -3.26 1.03 19.96
N ASP A 286 -4.13 0.02 20.03
CA ASP A 286 -3.84 -1.30 20.59
C ASP A 286 -4.81 -2.35 20.03
N TYR A 287 -4.40 -3.62 19.90
CA TYR A 287 -5.21 -4.74 19.40
C TYR A 287 -5.55 -5.78 20.48
N THR A 288 -5.49 -5.45 21.77
CA THR A 288 -5.76 -6.38 22.87
C THR A 288 -7.15 -7.01 22.79
N ASP A 289 -8.18 -6.25 22.39
CA ASP A 289 -9.54 -6.77 22.21
C ASP A 289 -9.61 -7.82 21.09
N THR A 290 -8.95 -7.58 19.96
CA THR A 290 -8.82 -8.56 18.86
C THR A 290 -8.12 -9.84 19.34
N VAL A 291 -7.02 -9.70 20.09
CA VAL A 291 -6.28 -10.85 20.64
C VAL A 291 -7.12 -11.64 21.65
N ILE A 292 -7.88 -10.96 22.53
CA ILE A 292 -8.79 -11.62 23.48
C ILE A 292 -9.85 -12.43 22.74
N ARG A 293 -10.44 -11.86 21.67
CA ARG A 293 -11.44 -12.54 20.84
C ARG A 293 -10.86 -13.80 20.18
N LEU A 294 -9.70 -13.69 19.54
CA LEU A 294 -9.02 -14.84 18.92
C LEU A 294 -8.72 -15.95 19.93
N ARG A 295 -8.26 -15.56 21.13
CA ARG A 295 -8.02 -16.51 22.23
C ARG A 295 -9.30 -17.17 22.72
N SER A 296 -10.40 -16.42 22.89
CA SER A 296 -11.69 -16.97 23.34
C SER A 296 -12.32 -17.90 22.31
N GLU A 297 -12.07 -17.65 21.02
CA GLU A 297 -12.50 -18.54 19.93
C GLU A 297 -11.62 -19.79 19.78
N HIS A 298 -10.54 -19.90 20.57
CA HIS A 298 -9.59 -21.01 20.53
C HIS A 298 -9.02 -21.24 19.12
N VAL A 299 -8.64 -20.17 18.42
CA VAL A 299 -7.97 -20.32 17.12
C VAL A 299 -6.61 -21.03 17.30
N ASP A 300 -6.25 -21.90 16.35
CA ASP A 300 -5.02 -22.71 16.43
C ASP A 300 -3.77 -21.99 15.86
N SER A 301 -4.01 -20.90 15.15
CA SER A 301 -3.04 -20.10 14.42
C SER A 301 -3.67 -18.76 14.04
N ILE A 302 -2.83 -17.79 13.69
CA ILE A 302 -3.25 -16.48 13.18
C ILE A 302 -2.61 -16.28 11.82
N ILE A 303 -3.43 -15.95 10.82
CA ILE A 303 -2.98 -15.45 9.52
C ILE A 303 -3.37 -13.98 9.46
N ALA A 304 -2.42 -13.09 9.22
CA ALA A 304 -2.67 -11.65 9.30
C ALA A 304 -2.03 -10.89 8.14
N GLY A 305 -2.74 -9.92 7.57
CA GLY A 305 -2.24 -8.95 6.60
C GLY A 305 -2.34 -7.55 7.18
N LEU A 306 -1.24 -7.07 7.75
CA LEU A 306 -1.14 -5.79 8.45
C LEU A 306 0.04 -4.97 7.91
N ASP A 307 0.10 -3.68 8.24
CA ASP A 307 1.30 -2.89 8.05
C ASP A 307 2.32 -3.19 9.18
N PRO A 308 3.62 -2.90 8.97
CA PRO A 308 4.67 -3.15 9.96
C PRO A 308 4.40 -2.57 11.36
N PHE A 309 3.82 -1.37 11.46
CA PHE A 309 3.53 -0.72 12.75
C PHE A 309 2.33 -1.36 13.44
N SER A 310 1.35 -1.83 12.68
CA SER A 310 0.22 -2.61 13.20
C SER A 310 0.65 -4.00 13.67
N TYR A 311 1.55 -4.68 12.96
CA TYR A 311 2.16 -5.93 13.45
C TYR A 311 2.85 -5.72 14.81
N ALA A 312 3.57 -4.61 15.00
CA ALA A 312 4.20 -4.32 16.29
C ALA A 312 3.21 -4.26 17.44
N ARG A 313 2.16 -3.46 17.28
CA ARG A 313 1.10 -3.32 18.29
C ARG A 313 0.36 -4.65 18.51
N PHE A 314 0.19 -5.46 17.46
CA PHE A 314 -0.48 -6.75 17.54
C PHE A 314 0.33 -7.78 18.33
N PHE A 315 1.63 -7.91 18.07
CA PHE A 315 2.50 -8.79 18.85
C PHE A 315 2.62 -8.35 20.30
N GLN A 316 2.70 -7.04 20.57
CA GLN A 316 2.65 -6.51 21.94
C GLN A 316 1.34 -6.88 22.65
N ALA A 317 0.21 -6.87 21.93
CA ALA A 317 -1.08 -7.31 22.47
C ALA A 317 -1.09 -8.83 22.77
N MET A 318 -0.55 -9.65 21.86
CA MET A 318 -0.36 -11.10 22.10
C MET A 318 0.49 -11.36 23.34
N GLN A 319 1.59 -10.62 23.50
CA GLN A 319 2.47 -10.73 24.66
C GLN A 319 1.75 -10.35 25.96
N ARG A 320 1.00 -9.24 25.99
CA ARG A 320 0.19 -8.84 27.16
C ARG A 320 -0.83 -9.90 27.55
N GLN A 321 -1.42 -10.57 26.57
CA GLN A 321 -2.43 -11.61 26.80
C GLN A 321 -1.83 -13.00 27.02
N ALA A 322 -0.50 -13.14 27.00
CA ALA A 322 0.21 -14.42 27.06
C ALA A 322 -0.38 -15.43 26.06
N TYR A 323 -0.68 -14.97 24.84
CA TYR A 323 -1.29 -15.78 23.80
C TYR A 323 -0.26 -16.11 22.73
N ASP A 324 0.29 -17.33 22.81
CA ASP A 324 1.30 -17.85 21.89
C ASP A 324 0.67 -18.90 20.98
N VAL A 325 0.47 -18.56 19.70
CA VAL A 325 0.03 -19.46 18.63
C VAL A 325 0.88 -19.23 17.39
N ARG A 326 0.81 -20.15 16.41
CA ARG A 326 1.53 -19.95 15.16
C ARG A 326 1.02 -18.68 14.47
N PHE A 327 1.92 -17.80 14.10
CA PHE A 327 1.62 -16.56 13.38
C PHE A 327 2.16 -16.62 11.96
N TYR A 328 1.33 -16.25 10.98
CA TYR A 328 1.69 -16.17 9.58
C TYR A 328 1.29 -14.81 8.98
N GLY A 329 2.27 -14.03 8.54
CA GLY A 329 2.08 -12.74 7.88
C GLY A 329 1.80 -12.88 6.39
N ILE A 330 0.85 -12.11 5.87
CA ILE A 330 0.65 -11.88 4.44
C ILE A 330 1.42 -10.60 4.12
N THR A 331 2.64 -10.77 3.58
CA THR A 331 3.65 -9.72 3.35
C THR A 331 3.99 -8.86 4.58
N ALA A 332 4.95 -7.95 4.43
CA ALA A 332 5.23 -6.80 5.31
C ALA A 332 5.64 -7.08 6.76
N LEU A 333 5.90 -8.34 7.11
CA LEU A 333 6.31 -8.74 8.46
C LEU A 333 7.83 -8.56 8.70
N ASP A 334 8.60 -8.26 7.65
CA ASP A 334 10.06 -8.24 7.56
C ASP A 334 10.75 -6.90 7.89
N LYS A 335 9.97 -5.85 8.23
CA LYS A 335 10.55 -4.54 8.60
C LYS A 335 11.39 -4.61 9.89
N SER A 336 12.71 -4.44 9.74
CA SER A 336 13.68 -4.59 10.83
C SER A 336 13.49 -3.61 12.00
N SER A 337 13.09 -2.36 11.73
CA SER A 337 12.79 -1.35 12.77
C SER A 337 11.56 -1.71 13.60
N ALA A 338 10.52 -2.24 12.96
CA ALA A 338 9.32 -2.71 13.63
C ALA A 338 9.59 -3.99 14.42
N ALA A 339 10.42 -4.90 13.88
CA ALA A 339 10.81 -6.16 14.51
C ALA A 339 11.39 -6.00 15.93
N LYS A 340 12.12 -4.92 16.20
CA LYS A 340 12.63 -4.59 17.55
C LYS A 340 11.52 -4.40 18.59
N GLN A 341 10.30 -4.11 18.15
CA GLN A 341 9.14 -3.84 18.99
C GLN A 341 8.23 -5.08 19.16
N TYR A 342 8.47 -6.16 18.43
CA TYR A 342 7.57 -7.33 18.36
C TYR A 342 7.65 -8.24 19.60
N GLY A 343 8.70 -8.13 20.41
CA GLY A 343 8.93 -9.02 21.55
C GLY A 343 9.29 -10.46 21.12
N ASP A 344 9.70 -11.31 22.07
CA ASP A 344 10.52 -12.48 21.70
C ASP A 344 9.74 -13.77 21.42
N LYS A 345 8.50 -13.97 21.89
CA LYS A 345 7.86 -15.30 21.86
C LYS A 345 7.03 -15.58 20.61
N ALA A 346 5.90 -14.90 20.44
CA ALA A 346 5.02 -15.10 19.28
C ALA A 346 5.73 -14.81 17.95
N PHE A 347 6.63 -13.83 17.95
CA PHE A 347 7.43 -13.46 16.78
C PHE A 347 8.54 -14.47 16.45
N ALA A 348 9.16 -15.14 17.42
CA ALA A 348 10.31 -16.04 17.17
C ALA A 348 9.99 -17.27 16.30
N THR A 349 8.71 -17.58 16.11
CA THR A 349 8.26 -18.67 15.23
C THR A 349 7.35 -18.18 14.10
N ALA A 350 7.29 -16.86 13.90
CA ALA A 350 6.47 -16.29 12.84
C ALA A 350 7.03 -16.64 11.47
N GLU A 351 6.13 -16.90 10.54
CA GLU A 351 6.45 -17.07 9.13
C GLU A 351 5.77 -15.97 8.32
N SER A 352 6.27 -15.69 7.13
CA SER A 352 5.69 -14.71 6.21
C SER A 352 6.06 -15.07 4.77
N LEU A 353 5.72 -14.18 3.84
CA LEU A 353 6.05 -14.29 2.42
C LEU A 353 6.54 -12.93 1.90
N THR A 354 7.41 -12.95 0.89
CA THR A 354 7.88 -11.74 0.21
C THR A 354 7.89 -11.96 -1.32
N PRO A 355 7.48 -10.96 -2.12
CA PRO A 355 7.59 -11.00 -3.59
C PRO A 355 8.97 -10.56 -4.11
N LEU A 356 9.89 -10.20 -3.21
CA LEU A 356 11.25 -9.73 -3.51
C LEU A 356 12.28 -10.61 -2.80
N ILE A 357 13.57 -10.42 -3.12
CA ILE A 357 14.65 -11.09 -2.40
C ILE A 357 14.79 -10.44 -1.02
N GLU A 358 14.59 -11.22 0.05
CA GLU A 358 14.86 -10.77 1.41
C GLU A 358 16.32 -10.27 1.54
N PRO A 359 16.57 -8.98 1.83
CA PRO A 359 17.94 -8.45 1.89
C PRO A 359 18.79 -9.12 2.96
N VAL A 360 18.18 -9.51 4.08
CA VAL A 360 18.88 -10.20 5.17
C VAL A 360 19.35 -11.58 4.71
N GLY A 361 20.65 -11.83 4.82
CA GLY A 361 21.29 -13.06 4.33
C GLY A 361 21.57 -13.08 2.83
N HIS A 362 21.20 -12.03 2.08
CA HIS A 362 21.51 -11.84 0.66
C HIS A 362 22.32 -10.56 0.40
N GLU A 363 23.00 -10.01 1.40
CA GLU A 363 23.71 -8.72 1.29
C GLU A 363 24.87 -8.74 0.27
N SER A 364 25.36 -9.92 -0.09
CA SER A 364 26.38 -10.10 -1.13
C SER A 364 25.82 -10.16 -2.55
N ASP A 365 24.50 -10.27 -2.73
CA ASP A 365 23.88 -10.16 -4.04
C ASP A 365 24.13 -8.74 -4.60
N PRO A 366 24.59 -8.59 -5.86
CA PRO A 366 24.92 -7.29 -6.41
C PRO A 366 23.76 -6.28 -6.38
N ALA A 367 22.53 -6.72 -6.64
CA ALA A 367 21.36 -5.84 -6.65
C ALA A 367 20.97 -5.41 -5.23
N VAL A 368 21.03 -6.33 -4.27
CA VAL A 368 20.82 -6.02 -2.85
C VAL A 368 21.89 -5.06 -2.34
N ALA A 369 23.16 -5.30 -2.69
CA ALA A 369 24.27 -4.44 -2.30
C ALA A 369 24.17 -3.03 -2.90
N GLU A 370 23.70 -2.92 -4.14
CA GLU A 370 23.44 -1.63 -4.81
C GLU A 370 22.33 -0.86 -4.09
N TYR A 371 21.19 -1.52 -3.85
CA TYR A 371 20.04 -0.95 -3.13
C TYR A 371 20.44 -0.43 -1.73
N LEU A 372 20.98 -1.32 -0.88
CA LEU A 372 21.38 -0.97 0.47
C LEU A 372 22.51 0.08 0.47
N GLY A 373 23.42 0.00 -0.51
CA GLY A 373 24.54 0.93 -0.66
C GLY A 373 24.09 2.35 -1.02
N ALA A 374 23.16 2.48 -1.95
CA ALA A 374 22.62 3.78 -2.39
C ALA A 374 21.80 4.45 -1.28
N VAL A 375 20.90 3.72 -0.62
CA VAL A 375 20.14 4.27 0.52
C VAL A 375 21.09 4.71 1.63
N ARG A 376 22.10 3.88 1.98
CA ARG A 376 23.11 4.26 2.98
C ARG A 376 23.90 5.50 2.59
N ARG A 377 24.16 5.72 1.29
CA ARG A 377 24.94 6.86 0.80
C ARG A 377 24.15 8.16 0.83
N TYR A 378 22.90 8.15 0.36
CA TYR A 378 22.12 9.39 0.18
C TYR A 378 21.15 9.66 1.33
N PHE A 379 20.64 8.62 1.99
CA PHE A 379 19.64 8.70 3.06
C PHE A 379 19.99 7.75 4.22
N PRO A 380 21.16 7.92 4.88
CA PRO A 380 21.63 6.99 5.92
C PRO A 380 20.65 6.80 7.09
N ASN A 381 19.81 7.81 7.37
CA ASN A 381 18.80 7.74 8.43
C ASN A 381 17.63 6.78 8.08
N GLN A 382 17.43 6.49 6.80
CA GLN A 382 16.36 5.61 6.33
C GLN A 382 16.76 4.12 6.35
N VAL A 383 18.04 3.79 6.51
CA VAL A 383 18.53 2.39 6.47
C VAL A 383 17.82 1.49 7.48
N ALA A 384 17.50 2.00 8.67
CA ALA A 384 16.79 1.22 9.68
C ALA A 384 15.29 1.06 9.39
N ALA A 385 14.74 1.90 8.52
CA ALA A 385 13.33 1.90 8.14
C ALA A 385 13.05 1.03 6.89
N LEU A 386 14.08 0.50 6.23
CA LEU A 386 13.91 -0.33 5.03
C LEU A 386 13.07 -1.57 5.33
N ASP A 387 12.29 -1.95 4.32
CA ASP A 387 11.33 -3.05 4.28
C ASP A 387 11.08 -3.46 2.81
N LEU A 388 10.15 -4.40 2.60
CA LEU A 388 9.82 -4.87 1.26
C LEU A 388 9.24 -3.77 0.34
N TYR A 389 8.56 -2.76 0.89
CA TYR A 389 7.87 -1.75 0.09
C TYR A 389 8.88 -0.76 -0.49
N SER A 390 9.83 -0.31 0.33
CA SER A 390 10.98 0.46 -0.15
C SER A 390 11.82 -0.31 -1.18
N GLU A 391 11.98 -1.63 -1.02
CA GLU A 391 12.61 -2.47 -2.04
C GLU A 391 11.81 -2.52 -3.35
N GLY A 392 10.48 -2.64 -3.28
CA GLY A 392 9.59 -2.55 -4.44
C GLY A 392 9.71 -1.22 -5.18
N ASP A 393 9.85 -0.12 -4.45
CA ASP A 393 10.01 1.22 -5.02
C ASP A 393 11.40 1.44 -5.65
N TRP A 394 12.44 0.81 -5.11
CA TRP A 394 13.74 0.70 -5.78
C TRP A 394 13.60 0.00 -7.14
N VAL A 395 12.88 -1.14 -7.19
CA VAL A 395 12.61 -1.86 -8.43
C VAL A 395 11.78 -1.01 -9.41
N ALA A 396 10.80 -0.26 -8.92
CA ALA A 396 10.00 0.65 -9.75
C ALA A 396 10.86 1.74 -10.41
N ALA A 397 11.74 2.38 -9.64
CA ALA A 397 12.69 3.37 -10.14
C ALA A 397 13.67 2.76 -11.17
N ASN A 398 14.14 1.54 -10.90
CA ASN A 398 15.00 0.77 -11.80
C ASN A 398 14.32 0.47 -13.15
N VAL A 399 13.11 -0.08 -13.13
CA VAL A 399 12.31 -0.35 -14.33
C VAL A 399 12.03 0.92 -15.14
N PHE A 400 11.70 2.02 -14.46
CA PHE A 400 11.47 3.31 -15.10
C PHE A 400 12.72 3.83 -15.82
N VAL A 401 13.89 3.80 -15.17
CA VAL A 401 15.15 4.25 -15.77
C VAL A 401 15.57 3.34 -16.93
N GLU A 402 15.36 2.02 -16.82
CA GLU A 402 15.58 1.10 -17.94
C GLU A 402 14.68 1.41 -19.13
N ALA A 403 13.40 1.74 -18.92
CA ALA A 403 12.52 2.17 -20.00
C ALA A 403 13.03 3.46 -20.66
N VAL A 404 13.44 4.46 -19.87
CA VAL A 404 14.04 5.70 -20.40
C VAL A 404 15.33 5.41 -21.18
N LYS A 405 16.15 4.47 -20.73
CA LYS A 405 17.34 4.01 -21.45
C LYS A 405 16.98 3.45 -22.82
N ARG A 406 15.93 2.63 -22.90
CA ARG A 406 15.43 2.00 -24.14
C ARG A 406 14.84 2.99 -25.15
N ILE A 407 14.30 4.12 -24.71
CA ILE A 407 13.86 5.21 -25.61
C ILE A 407 15.04 5.72 -26.48
N GLY A 408 16.25 5.69 -25.92
CA GLY A 408 17.47 6.08 -26.63
C GLY A 408 17.48 7.57 -26.98
N LYS A 409 17.69 7.88 -28.27
CA LYS A 409 17.78 9.26 -28.77
C LYS A 409 16.44 9.93 -29.09
N GLN A 410 15.33 9.18 -28.96
CA GLN A 410 14.01 9.74 -29.23
C GLN A 410 13.60 10.72 -28.13
N PRO A 411 12.75 11.72 -28.42
CA PRO A 411 12.19 12.58 -27.39
C PRO A 411 11.47 11.76 -26.32
N VAL A 412 11.77 12.04 -25.06
CA VAL A 412 11.07 11.42 -23.93
C VAL A 412 9.67 12.04 -23.85
N THR A 413 8.66 11.19 -23.94
CA THR A 413 7.23 11.52 -23.92
C THR A 413 6.51 10.38 -23.21
N ARG A 414 5.27 10.60 -22.75
CA ARG A 414 4.47 9.52 -22.14
C ARG A 414 4.28 8.35 -23.12
N LYS A 415 4.04 8.64 -24.40
CA LYS A 415 3.95 7.61 -25.44
C LYS A 415 5.25 6.83 -25.58
N ALA A 416 6.39 7.50 -25.69
CA ALA A 416 7.69 6.83 -25.83
C ALA A 416 8.03 5.97 -24.60
N LEU A 417 7.68 6.44 -23.40
CA LEU A 417 7.83 5.69 -22.15
C LEU A 417 6.96 4.42 -22.16
N VAL A 418 5.67 4.53 -22.51
CA VAL A 418 4.75 3.39 -22.63
C VAL A 418 5.23 2.39 -23.67
N ASP A 419 5.66 2.86 -24.85
CA ASP A 419 6.18 1.99 -25.91
C ASP A 419 7.45 1.25 -25.44
N ALA A 420 8.33 1.93 -24.68
CA ALA A 420 9.55 1.33 -24.13
C ALA A 420 9.25 0.32 -23.01
N LEU A 421 8.34 0.65 -22.08
CA LEU A 421 7.89 -0.24 -21.02
C LEU A 421 7.26 -1.51 -21.60
N ASN A 422 6.36 -1.38 -22.56
CA ASN A 422 5.73 -2.52 -23.26
C ASN A 422 6.73 -3.39 -24.05
N GLY A 423 7.95 -2.89 -24.29
CA GLY A 423 9.04 -3.63 -24.92
C GLY A 423 10.00 -4.31 -23.92
N ILE A 424 9.76 -4.19 -22.62
CA ILE A 424 10.56 -4.87 -21.59
C ILE A 424 10.21 -6.36 -21.58
N GLN A 425 11.22 -7.21 -21.77
CA GLN A 425 11.09 -8.66 -21.84
C GLN A 425 12.24 -9.29 -21.06
N ASN A 426 11.91 -10.25 -20.18
CA ASN A 426 12.85 -11.00 -19.34
C ASN A 426 13.90 -10.12 -18.64
N TYR A 427 13.49 -8.94 -18.18
CA TYR A 427 14.40 -7.98 -17.59
C TYR A 427 14.78 -8.41 -16.17
N GLN A 428 16.08 -8.47 -15.91
CA GLN A 428 16.65 -8.91 -14.65
C GLN A 428 16.85 -7.68 -13.76
N THR A 429 15.92 -7.44 -12.85
CA THR A 429 16.03 -6.39 -11.82
C THR A 429 17.06 -6.79 -10.75
N GLY A 430 17.25 -8.10 -10.57
CA GLY A 430 18.08 -8.70 -9.53
C GLY A 430 17.37 -8.90 -8.19
N LEU A 431 16.22 -8.26 -7.97
CA LEU A 431 15.46 -8.32 -6.71
C LEU A 431 14.11 -9.05 -6.84
N THR A 432 13.67 -9.31 -8.06
CA THR A 432 12.42 -10.02 -8.37
C THR A 432 12.72 -11.17 -9.33
N VAL A 433 11.70 -12.00 -9.61
CA VAL A 433 11.71 -12.80 -10.84
C VAL A 433 11.79 -11.88 -12.08
N PRO A 434 12.25 -12.38 -13.24
CA PRO A 434 12.41 -11.54 -14.43
C PRO A 434 11.09 -10.88 -14.85
N ILE A 435 11.11 -9.55 -15.02
CA ILE A 435 9.91 -8.77 -15.36
C ILE A 435 9.76 -8.68 -16.87
N SER A 436 8.53 -8.92 -17.35
CA SER A 436 8.14 -8.71 -18.74
C SER A 436 6.82 -7.96 -18.81
N PHE A 437 6.76 -6.95 -19.66
CA PHE A 437 5.53 -6.25 -20.01
C PHE A 437 5.26 -6.41 -21.51
N ALA A 438 4.01 -6.27 -21.92
CA ALA A 438 3.63 -6.36 -23.32
C ALA A 438 2.44 -5.43 -23.59
N PRO A 439 2.26 -4.93 -24.82
CA PRO A 439 1.07 -4.15 -25.15
C PRO A 439 -0.21 -4.93 -24.79
N GLY A 440 -1.10 -4.33 -24.02
CA GLY A 440 -2.28 -5.02 -23.50
C GLY A 440 -3.29 -4.11 -22.85
N THR A 441 -4.22 -4.71 -22.10
CA THR A 441 -5.21 -3.99 -21.30
C THR A 441 -4.86 -3.92 -19.82
N SER A 442 -3.86 -4.70 -19.40
CA SER A 442 -3.44 -4.90 -18.01
C SER A 442 -2.04 -5.53 -17.98
N HIS A 443 -1.33 -5.37 -16.87
CA HIS A 443 -0.04 -6.00 -16.62
C HIS A 443 -0.03 -6.67 -15.26
N ASP A 444 0.62 -7.84 -15.20
CA ASP A 444 0.82 -8.59 -13.97
C ASP A 444 2.10 -9.41 -14.14
N PRO A 445 3.28 -8.78 -13.99
CA PRO A 445 4.55 -9.39 -14.42
C PRO A 445 5.19 -10.26 -13.34
N ASN A 446 4.78 -10.14 -12.08
CA ASN A 446 5.31 -10.89 -10.96
C ASN A 446 4.17 -11.63 -10.27
N HIS A 447 4.27 -12.95 -10.25
CA HIS A 447 3.31 -13.82 -9.56
C HIS A 447 3.99 -14.73 -8.54
N CYS A 448 5.24 -14.43 -8.20
CA CYS A 448 6.11 -15.33 -7.47
C CYS A 448 6.42 -14.78 -6.08
N LEU A 449 6.46 -15.68 -5.11
CA LEU A 449 6.68 -15.39 -3.70
C LEU A 449 7.75 -16.33 -3.14
N GLN A 450 8.53 -15.84 -2.18
CA GLN A 450 9.39 -16.65 -1.34
C GLN A 450 8.82 -16.73 0.07
N TRP A 451 9.03 -17.87 0.72
CA TRP A 451 8.66 -18.07 2.11
C TRP A 451 9.81 -17.67 3.01
N ILE A 452 9.51 -16.83 3.97
CA ILE A 452 10.46 -16.34 4.96
C ILE A 452 9.99 -16.73 6.36
N ARG A 453 10.95 -16.92 7.26
CA ARG A 453 10.67 -17.21 8.66
C ARG A 453 11.60 -16.46 9.57
N GLN A 454 11.08 -16.11 10.74
CA GLN A 454 11.89 -15.57 11.81
C GLN A 454 12.76 -16.69 12.39
N GLN A 455 14.07 -16.46 12.43
CA GLN A 455 15.02 -17.28 13.16
C GLN A 455 16.00 -16.38 13.90
N GLY A 456 15.99 -16.41 15.23
CA GLY A 456 17.01 -15.72 16.04
C GLY A 456 17.02 -14.20 15.89
N GLY A 457 15.89 -13.58 15.54
CA GLY A 457 15.78 -12.14 15.35
C GLY A 457 15.96 -11.67 13.91
N THR A 458 16.24 -12.58 12.98
CA THR A 458 16.40 -12.29 11.55
C THR A 458 15.36 -13.01 10.71
N TRP A 459 14.94 -12.37 9.62
CA TRP A 459 14.13 -13.01 8.59
C TRP A 459 15.04 -13.79 7.65
N THR A 460 14.72 -15.06 7.46
CA THR A 460 15.49 -15.97 6.59
C THR A 460 14.55 -16.59 5.57
N THR A 461 14.92 -16.45 4.30
CA THR A 461 14.26 -17.17 3.20
C THR A 461 14.55 -18.66 3.28
N TYR A 462 13.51 -19.49 3.21
CA TYR A 462 13.63 -20.94 3.29
C TYR A 462 13.04 -21.68 2.08
N SER A 463 12.59 -20.96 1.06
CA SER A 463 12.13 -21.52 -0.21
C SER A 463 12.79 -20.85 -1.41
N GLY A 464 12.71 -21.51 -2.56
CA GLY A 464 12.84 -20.82 -3.85
C GLY A 464 11.60 -19.95 -4.15
N TRP A 465 11.51 -19.47 -5.38
CA TRP A 465 10.31 -18.79 -5.89
C TRP A 465 9.16 -19.78 -6.09
N ASN A 466 7.98 -19.44 -5.55
CA ASN A 466 6.72 -20.16 -5.72
C ASN A 466 5.75 -19.27 -6.49
N CYS A 467 5.34 -19.68 -7.68
CA CYS A 467 4.58 -18.83 -8.62
C CYS A 467 3.14 -19.33 -8.81
N PHE A 468 2.18 -18.40 -8.92
CA PHE A 468 0.73 -18.68 -8.89
C PHE A 468 -0.07 -18.12 -10.06
#